data_AF-A0A8I5KU12-F1
#
_entry.id   AF-A0A8I5KU12-F1
#
_cell.length_a   1.000
_cell.length_b   1.000
_cell.length_c   1.000
_cell.angle_alpha   90.00
_cell.angle_beta   90.00
_cell.angle_gamma   90.00
#
_symmetry.space_group_name_H-M   'P 1'
#
loop_
_entity.id
_entity.type
_entity.pdbx_description
1 polymer ?
#
loop_
_entity_poly.entity_id
_entity_poly.type
_entity_poly.pdbx_seq_one_letter_code
_entity_poly.pdbx_strand_id
1 'polypeptide(L)'
;MIRRVLPHGMGRGLLTRRPGTRRGGFSLDWDGKVSEIKKKIKSILPGRSCDLLQDTSHLPPEHSDVVIVGGGVLGLSVAYWLKKLESRRGAIRVLVVERDHTYSQASTGLSVGGICQQFSLPENIQLSLFSASFLRNINEYLAVVDAPPLDLRFNPSGYLLLASEKDAAAMESNVKVQRQEGAKVSLMSPDQLRNKFPWINTEGVALASYGMEDEGWFDPWCLLQGLRRKVQSLGVLFCQGEVTRFVSSSQRMLTTDDKAVVLKRIHEVHVKMDRSLEYQPVECAIVINAAGAWSAQIAALAGVGEGPPGTLQGTKLPVEPRKRDQA
;
A
#
# COMPACT_ATOMS: atom_id res chain seq x y z
N MET A 1 -62.83 8.46 22.53
CA MET A 1 -63.83 7.35 22.60
C MET A 1 -63.06 6.05 22.75
N ILE A 2 -63.00 5.50 23.97
CA ILE A 2 -63.62 4.21 24.39
C ILE A 2 -62.88 3.00 23.76
N ARG A 3 -61.90 2.38 24.43
CA ARG A 3 -61.92 1.43 25.58
C ARG A 3 -62.01 -0.06 25.18
N ARG A 4 -61.06 -0.85 25.70
CA ARG A 4 -61.12 -2.21 26.35
C ARG A 4 -59.77 -2.90 26.08
N VAL A 5 -58.88 -3.29 27.00
CA VAL A 5 -58.84 -3.67 28.44
C VAL A 5 -59.54 -5.00 28.80
N LEU A 6 -58.73 -6.08 28.77
CA LEU A 6 -58.50 -7.20 29.75
C LEU A 6 -59.70 -8.12 30.14
N PRO A 7 -59.57 -9.23 30.94
CA PRO A 7 -58.41 -9.76 31.70
C PRO A 7 -58.29 -11.32 31.89
N HIS A 8 -57.31 -11.73 32.72
CA HIS A 8 -57.17 -12.97 33.57
C HIS A 8 -56.57 -14.26 32.95
N GLY A 9 -55.67 -15.01 33.60
CA GLY A 9 -55.08 -14.89 34.94
C GLY A 9 -54.27 -16.16 35.34
N MET A 10 -53.41 -16.00 36.36
CA MET A 10 -52.77 -17.03 37.24
C MET A 10 -51.82 -18.06 36.58
N GLY A 11 -50.67 -18.46 37.13
CA GLY A 11 -49.99 -18.20 38.40
C GLY A 11 -48.91 -19.29 38.64
N ARG A 12 -47.75 -18.85 39.16
CA ARG A 12 -46.70 -19.56 39.94
C ARG A 12 -45.90 -20.73 39.34
N GLY A 13 -44.57 -20.59 39.45
CA GLY A 13 -43.62 -21.70 39.42
C GLY A 13 -42.16 -21.25 39.27
N LEU A 14 -41.55 -20.72 40.34
CA LEU A 14 -40.10 -20.51 40.43
C LEU A 14 -39.36 -21.83 40.16
N LEU A 15 -38.36 -21.80 39.28
CA LEU A 15 -37.15 -22.62 39.40
C LEU A 15 -36.02 -21.92 38.63
N THR A 16 -35.15 -21.29 39.40
CA THR A 16 -33.89 -20.70 38.97
C THR A 16 -32.95 -21.76 38.39
N ARG A 17 -32.59 -21.64 37.12
CA ARG A 17 -31.41 -22.30 36.54
C ARG A 17 -30.49 -21.23 35.93
N ARG A 18 -29.35 -21.03 36.60
CA ARG A 18 -28.21 -20.23 36.13
C ARG A 18 -27.72 -20.76 34.77
N PRO A 19 -27.48 -19.92 33.74
CA PRO A 19 -26.66 -20.31 32.62
C PRO A 19 -25.20 -20.30 33.08
N GLY A 20 -24.64 -21.49 33.28
CA GLY A 20 -23.20 -21.65 33.50
C GLY A 20 -22.44 -21.20 32.26
N THR A 21 -21.58 -20.21 32.44
CA THR A 21 -20.60 -19.76 31.45
C THR A 21 -19.62 -20.90 31.13
N ARG A 22 -19.81 -21.61 30.02
CA ARG A 22 -18.73 -22.40 29.40
C ARG A 22 -17.84 -21.45 28.61
N ARG A 23 -16.82 -20.88 29.27
CA ARG A 23 -15.62 -20.39 28.59
C ARG A 23 -14.85 -21.61 28.09
N GLY A 24 -15.13 -22.05 26.87
CA GLY A 24 -14.27 -22.97 26.13
C GLY A 24 -13.19 -22.18 25.40
N GLY A 25 -12.19 -21.70 26.15
CA GLY A 25 -10.99 -21.12 25.55
C GLY A 25 -10.13 -22.26 25.00
N PHE A 26 -10.08 -22.39 23.68
CA PHE A 26 -9.01 -23.13 23.00
C PHE A 26 -7.72 -22.29 23.09
N SER A 27 -7.11 -22.26 24.28
CA SER A 27 -5.69 -21.96 24.41
C SER A 27 -4.96 -23.26 24.11
N LEU A 28 -4.56 -23.43 22.86
CA LEU A 28 -3.62 -24.47 22.50
C LEU A 28 -2.30 -24.12 23.18
N ASP A 29 -1.98 -24.87 24.23
CA ASP A 29 -0.71 -24.86 24.97
C ASP A 29 0.44 -25.32 24.04
N TRP A 30 0.75 -24.45 23.08
CA TRP A 30 1.85 -24.61 22.13
C TRP A 30 3.19 -24.53 22.84
N ASP A 31 3.31 -23.63 23.80
CA ASP A 31 4.53 -23.45 24.58
C ASP A 31 4.83 -24.68 25.44
N GLY A 32 3.81 -25.28 26.08
CA GLY A 32 3.92 -26.53 26.80
C GLY A 32 4.35 -27.69 25.91
N LYS A 33 3.69 -27.87 24.76
CA LYS A 33 4.05 -28.92 23.77
C LYS A 33 5.46 -28.76 23.21
N VAL A 34 5.88 -27.54 22.88
CA VAL A 34 7.23 -27.25 22.42
C VAL A 34 8.26 -27.53 23.52
N SER A 35 7.95 -27.21 24.78
CA SER A 35 8.82 -27.52 25.92
C SER A 35 8.99 -29.03 26.13
N GLU A 36 7.93 -29.80 25.92
CA GLU A 36 7.92 -31.24 26.10
C GLU A 36 8.69 -31.96 24.99
N ILE A 37 8.55 -31.49 23.74
CA ILE A 37 9.34 -31.93 22.59
C ILE A 37 10.83 -31.63 22.80
N LYS A 38 11.17 -30.41 23.26
CA LYS A 38 12.56 -30.03 23.58
C LYS A 38 13.17 -30.93 24.67
N LYS A 39 12.41 -31.28 25.72
CA LYS A 39 12.85 -32.22 26.76
C LYS A 39 13.10 -33.62 26.20
N LYS A 40 12.19 -34.11 25.34
CA LYS A 40 12.30 -35.44 24.72
C LYS A 40 13.53 -35.54 23.81
N ILE A 41 13.79 -34.52 23.00
CA ILE A 41 14.97 -34.46 22.12
C ILE A 41 16.27 -34.40 22.95
N LYS A 42 16.28 -33.62 24.04
CA LYS A 42 17.43 -33.51 24.94
C LYS A 42 17.76 -34.82 25.67
N SER A 43 16.76 -35.66 25.94
CA SER A 43 16.97 -37.00 26.53
C SER A 43 17.56 -38.03 25.56
N ILE A 44 17.41 -37.82 24.25
CA ILE A 44 17.86 -38.77 23.22
C ILE A 44 19.30 -38.47 22.77
N LEU A 45 19.78 -37.22 22.93
CA LEU A 45 21.13 -36.79 22.51
C LEU A 45 21.84 -35.98 23.61
N PRO A 46 22.39 -36.63 24.64
CA PRO A 46 23.14 -35.94 25.69
C PRO A 46 24.50 -35.46 25.12
N GLY A 47 24.66 -34.14 24.96
CA GLY A 47 25.96 -33.53 24.66
C GLY A 47 26.05 -32.67 23.39
N ARG A 48 24.97 -32.51 22.62
CA ARG A 48 24.88 -31.48 21.57
C ARG A 48 23.90 -30.41 22.00
N SER A 49 24.29 -29.12 21.99
CA SER A 49 23.32 -28.03 22.11
C SER A 49 22.33 -28.20 20.95
N CYS A 50 21.05 -28.34 21.28
CA CYS A 50 20.00 -28.46 20.29
C CYS A 50 19.69 -27.05 19.75
N ASP A 51 20.62 -26.48 19.01
CA ASP A 51 20.41 -25.34 18.10
C ASP A 51 19.90 -25.84 16.73
N LEU A 52 19.09 -26.92 16.73
CA LEU A 52 18.55 -27.56 15.53
C LEU A 52 17.25 -26.94 15.02
N LEU A 53 16.73 -25.92 15.71
CA LEU A 53 15.65 -25.07 15.19
C LEU A 53 16.26 -23.73 14.86
N GLN A 54 16.79 -23.60 13.63
CA GLN A 54 17.15 -22.30 13.10
C GLN A 54 15.89 -21.44 13.05
N ASP A 55 15.96 -20.22 13.58
CA ASP A 55 14.87 -19.25 13.49
C ASP A 55 14.71 -18.79 12.04
N THR A 56 13.74 -19.37 11.34
CA THR A 56 13.42 -19.05 9.95
C THR A 56 12.37 -17.95 9.82
N SER A 57 12.01 -17.25 10.91
CA SER A 57 11.01 -16.17 10.88
C SER A 57 11.38 -15.00 9.97
N HIS A 58 12.67 -14.87 9.65
CA HIS A 58 13.21 -13.87 8.73
C HIS A 58 13.10 -14.27 7.24
N LEU A 59 12.82 -15.54 6.94
CA LEU A 59 12.68 -16.06 5.58
C LEU A 59 11.26 -15.83 5.05
N PRO A 60 11.08 -15.69 3.73
CA PRO A 60 9.74 -15.64 3.15
C PRO A 60 9.04 -17.01 3.30
N PRO A 61 7.69 -17.04 3.27
CA PRO A 61 6.96 -18.31 3.19
C PRO A 61 7.22 -19.02 1.86
N GLU A 62 7.07 -20.35 1.83
CA GLU A 62 7.16 -21.13 0.58
C GLU A 62 6.03 -20.79 -0.41
N HIS A 63 4.84 -20.36 0.09
CA HIS A 63 3.68 -20.04 -0.74
C HIS A 63 2.97 -18.75 -0.30
N SER A 64 2.68 -17.86 -1.27
CA SER A 64 1.85 -16.65 -1.07
C SER A 64 0.96 -16.42 -2.28
N ASP A 65 -0.32 -16.07 -2.09
CA ASP A 65 -1.21 -15.85 -3.24
C ASP A 65 -0.77 -14.64 -4.07
N VAL A 66 -0.37 -13.56 -3.38
CA VAL A 66 0.14 -12.33 -3.98
C VAL A 66 1.53 -12.02 -3.42
N VAL A 67 2.48 -11.73 -4.30
CA VAL A 67 3.80 -11.19 -3.96
C VAL A 67 3.90 -9.76 -4.47
N ILE A 68 4.13 -8.81 -3.57
CA ILE A 68 4.31 -7.39 -3.88
C ILE A 68 5.80 -7.08 -3.80
N VAL A 69 6.37 -6.63 -4.93
CA VAL A 69 7.78 -6.26 -5.03
C VAL A 69 7.91 -4.76 -4.75
N GLY A 70 8.49 -4.40 -3.60
CA GLY A 70 8.60 -3.02 -3.12
C GLY A 70 7.64 -2.73 -1.96
N GLY A 71 8.19 -2.35 -0.81
CA GLY A 71 7.48 -2.01 0.42
C GLY A 71 7.35 -0.52 0.67
N GLY A 72 7.44 0.31 -0.36
CA GLY A 72 7.14 1.75 -0.31
C GLY A 72 5.64 2.04 -0.21
N VAL A 73 5.25 3.32 -0.26
CA VAL A 73 3.84 3.73 -0.06
C VAL A 73 2.87 3.04 -1.02
N LEU A 74 3.25 2.84 -2.29
CA LEU A 74 2.40 2.17 -3.28
C LEU A 74 2.22 0.69 -2.95
N GLY A 75 3.30 -0.05 -2.68
CA GLY A 75 3.23 -1.47 -2.35
C GLY A 75 2.43 -1.73 -1.07
N LEU A 76 2.63 -0.90 -0.04
CA LEU A 76 1.86 -0.99 1.19
C LEU A 76 0.39 -0.58 1.01
N SER A 77 0.09 0.42 0.18
CA SER A 77 -1.29 0.79 -0.16
C SER A 77 -2.02 -0.34 -0.88
N VAL A 78 -1.36 -0.98 -1.85
CA VAL A 78 -1.90 -2.17 -2.54
C VAL A 78 -2.15 -3.30 -1.54
N ALA A 79 -1.18 -3.61 -0.67
CA ALA A 79 -1.34 -4.62 0.37
C ALA A 79 -2.54 -4.31 1.28
N TYR A 80 -2.68 -3.04 1.70
CA TYR A 80 -3.79 -2.57 2.52
C TYR A 80 -5.14 -2.78 1.82
N TRP A 81 -5.29 -2.34 0.57
CA TRP A 81 -6.57 -2.47 -0.15
C TRP A 81 -6.91 -3.93 -0.48
N LEU A 82 -5.92 -4.77 -0.81
CA LEU A 82 -6.14 -6.22 -0.96
C LEU A 82 -6.71 -6.83 0.32
N LYS A 83 -6.16 -6.50 1.48
CA LYS A 83 -6.66 -6.99 2.78
C LYS A 83 -7.95 -6.31 3.22
N LYS A 84 -8.21 -5.06 2.82
CA LYS A 84 -9.45 -4.35 3.15
C LYS A 84 -10.64 -4.88 2.34
N LEU A 85 -10.39 -5.28 1.09
CA LEU A 85 -11.38 -5.80 0.15
C LEU A 85 -11.52 -7.33 0.20
N GLU A 86 -10.69 -8.04 1.00
CA GLU A 86 -10.79 -9.49 1.11
C GLU A 86 -12.15 -9.91 1.69
N SER A 87 -12.79 -10.91 1.09
CA SER A 87 -14.13 -11.36 1.49
C SER A 87 -14.18 -11.97 2.88
N ARG A 88 -13.07 -12.58 3.32
CA ARG A 88 -12.89 -13.17 4.65
C ARG A 88 -11.45 -12.96 5.10
N ARG A 89 -11.27 -12.66 6.39
CA ARG A 89 -9.94 -12.51 6.99
C ARG A 89 -9.07 -13.73 6.69
N GLY A 90 -7.93 -13.48 6.03
CA GLY A 90 -6.96 -14.53 5.67
C GLY A 90 -7.32 -15.31 4.41
N ALA A 91 -8.30 -14.86 3.62
CA ALA A 91 -8.61 -15.46 2.32
C ALA A 91 -7.49 -15.28 1.29
N ILE A 92 -6.71 -14.21 1.44
CA ILE A 92 -5.56 -13.92 0.56
C ILE A 92 -4.30 -13.79 1.43
N ARG A 93 -3.29 -14.60 1.14
CA ARG A 93 -1.92 -14.46 1.65
C ARG A 93 -1.17 -13.46 0.79
N VAL A 94 -0.70 -12.39 1.43
CA VAL A 94 0.04 -11.31 0.78
C VAL A 94 1.43 -11.24 1.40
N LEU A 95 2.45 -11.30 0.56
CA LEU A 95 3.85 -11.11 0.92
C LEU A 95 4.34 -9.80 0.31
N VAL A 96 4.92 -8.91 1.11
CA VAL A 96 5.66 -7.73 0.66
C VAL A 96 7.16 -8.04 0.76
N VAL A 97 7.86 -7.93 -0.36
CA VAL A 97 9.31 -8.07 -0.43
C VAL A 97 9.92 -6.69 -0.60
N GLU A 98 10.68 -6.24 0.40
CA GLU A 98 11.41 -4.96 0.38
C GLU A 98 12.89 -5.22 0.58
N ARG A 99 13.73 -4.64 -0.28
CA ARG A 99 15.18 -4.84 -0.22
C ARG A 99 15.85 -3.97 0.83
N ASP A 100 15.31 -2.78 1.08
CA ASP A 100 15.87 -1.79 2.02
C ASP A 100 14.83 -1.39 3.08
N HIS A 101 14.95 -1.97 4.27
CA HIS A 101 14.10 -1.66 5.42
C HIS A 101 14.35 -0.28 6.04
N THR A 102 15.47 0.37 5.72
CA THR A 102 15.72 1.76 6.11
C THR A 102 14.98 2.76 5.22
N TYR A 103 14.55 2.31 4.03
CA TYR A 103 13.93 3.13 2.99
C TYR A 103 14.77 4.32 2.56
N SER A 104 16.08 4.28 2.79
CA SER A 104 17.03 5.37 2.51
C SER A 104 17.03 5.80 1.04
N GLN A 105 16.75 4.85 0.14
CA GLN A 105 16.67 5.08 -1.30
C GLN A 105 15.24 5.16 -1.82
N ALA A 106 14.22 4.96 -0.98
CA ALA A 106 12.84 4.94 -1.43
C ALA A 106 12.34 6.37 -1.70
N SER A 107 11.69 6.58 -2.85
CA SER A 107 11.12 7.89 -3.21
C SER A 107 10.13 8.42 -2.17
N THR A 108 9.44 7.53 -1.44
CA THR A 108 8.55 7.91 -0.33
C THR A 108 9.31 8.62 0.78
N GLY A 109 10.44 8.07 1.25
CA GLY A 109 11.23 8.67 2.33
C GLY A 109 11.96 9.94 1.91
N LEU A 110 12.28 10.08 0.62
CA LEU A 110 12.94 11.26 0.04
C LEU A 110 11.97 12.37 -0.42
N SER A 111 10.66 12.13 -0.25
CA SER A 111 9.61 13.09 -0.61
C SER A 111 9.49 14.19 0.43
N VAL A 112 9.06 15.37 -0.01
CA VAL A 112 8.65 16.48 0.88
C VAL A 112 7.17 16.41 1.28
N GLY A 113 6.44 15.39 0.81
CA GLY A 113 5.07 15.11 1.25
C GLY A 113 4.01 16.08 0.76
N GLY A 114 4.23 16.76 -0.37
CA GLY A 114 3.26 17.67 -0.95
C GLY A 114 1.97 16.96 -1.40
N ILE A 115 0.83 17.59 -1.12
CA ILE A 115 -0.51 17.23 -1.62
C ILE A 115 -1.00 18.40 -2.46
N CYS A 116 -1.36 18.12 -3.70
CA CYS A 116 -1.82 19.09 -4.67
C CYS A 116 -2.96 18.48 -5.49
N GLN A 117 -3.93 19.29 -5.90
CA GLN A 117 -5.06 18.91 -6.77
C GLN A 117 -4.95 19.56 -8.15
N GLN A 118 -3.99 20.47 -8.35
CA GLN A 118 -3.86 21.34 -9.52
C GLN A 118 -3.20 20.64 -10.72
N PHE A 119 -3.80 19.54 -11.17
CA PHE A 119 -3.39 18.83 -12.39
C PHE A 119 -4.19 19.28 -13.62
N SER A 120 -3.75 18.86 -14.81
CA SER A 120 -4.41 19.14 -16.09
C SER A 120 -5.34 18.02 -16.57
N LEU A 121 -5.14 16.79 -16.10
CA LEU A 121 -5.97 15.63 -16.45
C LEU A 121 -7.00 15.35 -15.35
N PRO A 122 -8.29 15.16 -15.71
CA PRO A 122 -9.35 14.85 -14.75
C PRO A 122 -9.03 13.68 -13.81
N GLU A 123 -8.45 12.61 -14.35
CA GLU A 123 -8.14 11.39 -13.61
C GLU A 123 -7.11 11.65 -12.50
N ASN A 124 -6.11 12.49 -12.76
CA ASN A 124 -5.10 12.86 -11.76
C ASN A 124 -5.69 13.73 -10.64
N ILE A 125 -6.67 14.59 -10.99
CA ILE A 125 -7.38 15.41 -10.01
C ILE A 125 -8.22 14.50 -9.11
N GLN A 126 -8.98 13.57 -9.68
CA GLN A 126 -9.81 12.62 -8.90
C GLN A 126 -8.97 11.71 -8.00
N LEU A 127 -7.84 11.19 -8.49
CA LEU A 127 -6.91 10.40 -7.68
C LEU A 127 -6.37 11.21 -6.48
N SER A 128 -6.09 12.49 -6.70
CA SER A 128 -5.53 13.36 -5.67
C SER A 128 -6.59 13.80 -4.66
N LEU A 129 -7.83 14.02 -5.08
CA LEU A 129 -8.96 14.33 -4.20
C LEU A 129 -9.28 13.14 -3.29
N PHE A 130 -9.31 11.93 -3.87
CA PHE A 130 -9.43 10.70 -3.09
C PHE A 130 -8.28 10.58 -2.07
N SER A 131 -7.04 10.83 -2.50
CA SER A 131 -5.87 10.74 -1.62
C SER A 131 -5.94 11.75 -0.47
N ALA A 132 -6.34 12.99 -0.73
CA ALA A 132 -6.51 13.99 0.33
C ALA A 132 -7.61 13.60 1.34
N SER A 133 -8.75 13.09 0.85
CA SER A 133 -9.81 12.55 1.71
C SER A 133 -9.33 11.36 2.54
N PHE A 134 -8.57 10.45 1.95
CA PHE A 134 -7.97 9.31 2.65
C PHE A 134 -7.02 9.77 3.76
N LEU A 135 -6.16 10.76 3.50
CA LEU A 135 -5.21 11.30 4.48
C LEU A 135 -5.91 12.11 5.58
N ARG A 136 -6.98 12.85 5.25
CA ARG A 136 -7.81 13.55 6.25
C ARG A 136 -8.47 12.57 7.22
N ASN A 137 -8.94 11.44 6.71
CA ASN A 137 -9.64 10.41 7.47
C ASN A 137 -8.73 9.22 7.83
N ILE A 138 -7.41 9.44 7.92
CA ILE A 138 -6.42 8.36 7.97
C ILE A 138 -6.64 7.37 9.12
N ASN A 139 -7.15 7.85 10.27
CA ASN A 139 -7.39 7.00 11.43
C ASN A 139 -8.61 6.08 11.26
N GLU A 140 -9.57 6.42 10.39
CA GLU A 140 -10.68 5.51 10.04
C GLU A 140 -10.17 4.33 9.20
N TYR A 141 -9.12 4.56 8.41
CA TYR A 141 -8.53 3.55 7.54
C TYR A 141 -7.43 2.74 8.24
N LEU A 142 -6.49 3.42 8.90
CA LEU A 142 -5.22 2.85 9.34
C LEU A 142 -5.08 2.67 10.86
N ALA A 143 -6.10 2.98 11.67
CA ALA A 143 -6.05 2.67 13.10
C ALA A 143 -5.83 1.18 13.34
N VAL A 144 -5.03 0.87 14.37
CA VAL A 144 -4.76 -0.48 14.85
C VAL A 144 -5.18 -0.54 16.31
N VAL A 145 -5.83 -1.63 16.70
CA VAL A 145 -6.28 -1.85 18.09
C VAL A 145 -5.07 -1.77 19.02
N ASP A 146 -5.23 -1.06 20.14
CA ASP A 146 -4.19 -0.82 21.15
C ASP A 146 -2.96 -0.04 20.67
N ALA A 147 -3.01 0.60 19.49
CA ALA A 147 -2.00 1.53 19.02
C ALA A 147 -2.48 2.99 19.14
N PRO A 148 -1.57 3.96 19.36
CA PRO A 148 -1.93 5.37 19.33
C PRO A 148 -2.44 5.78 17.93
N PRO A 149 -3.33 6.79 17.85
CA PRO A 149 -3.75 7.35 16.57
C PRO A 149 -2.56 7.81 15.73
N LEU A 150 -2.68 7.65 14.41
CA LEU A 150 -1.68 8.12 13.46
C LEU A 150 -1.79 9.64 13.32
N ASP A 151 -0.68 10.33 13.59
CA ASP A 151 -0.48 11.75 13.30
C ASP A 151 0.42 11.86 12.06
N LEU A 152 -0.12 12.41 10.97
CA LEU A 152 0.60 12.64 9.72
C LEU A 152 1.38 13.95 9.70
N ARG A 153 1.30 14.78 10.75
CA ARG A 153 1.84 16.15 10.74
C ARG A 153 1.34 16.98 9.56
N PHE A 154 0.07 16.78 9.19
CA PHE A 154 -0.53 17.46 8.05
C PHE A 154 -0.59 18.97 8.28
N ASN A 155 -0.14 19.73 7.28
CA ASN A 155 -0.17 21.17 7.25
C ASN A 155 -0.99 21.66 6.04
N PRO A 156 -2.18 22.25 6.26
CA PRO A 156 -3.10 22.67 5.21
C PRO A 156 -2.75 24.07 4.65
N SER A 157 -1.50 24.31 4.25
CA SER A 157 -1.07 25.62 3.72
C SER A 157 -1.35 25.82 2.23
N GLY A 158 -2.03 24.86 1.58
CA GLY A 158 -2.36 24.93 0.16
C GLY A 158 -1.15 24.72 -0.76
N TYR A 159 -1.36 24.90 -2.06
CA TYR A 159 -0.30 24.91 -3.07
C TYR A 159 -0.49 26.13 -3.99
N LEU A 160 0.58 26.89 -4.23
CA LEU A 160 0.57 28.09 -5.06
C LEU A 160 1.38 27.84 -6.34
N LEU A 161 0.72 27.95 -7.49
CA LEU A 161 1.34 27.88 -8.81
C LEU A 161 1.27 29.25 -9.48
N LEU A 162 2.39 29.70 -10.04
CA LEU A 162 2.50 30.98 -10.75
C LEU A 162 2.66 30.73 -12.25
N ALA A 163 1.94 31.49 -13.07
CA ALA A 163 2.04 31.45 -14.52
C ALA A 163 2.62 32.76 -15.05
N SER A 164 3.53 32.63 -16.01
CA SER A 164 3.94 33.73 -16.87
C SER A 164 2.85 34.05 -17.90
N GLU A 165 3.00 35.14 -18.63
CA GLU A 165 2.06 35.53 -19.70
C GLU A 165 1.84 34.41 -20.73
N LYS A 166 2.90 33.67 -21.08
CA LYS A 166 2.80 32.57 -22.07
C LYS A 166 1.96 31.39 -21.56
N ASP A 167 1.90 31.20 -20.24
CA ASP A 167 1.29 30.03 -19.60
C ASP A 167 -0.11 30.35 -19.02
N ALA A 168 -0.51 31.64 -19.04
CA ALA A 168 -1.75 32.13 -18.44
C ALA A 168 -2.99 31.41 -18.99
N ALA A 169 -3.13 31.33 -20.31
CA ALA A 169 -4.27 30.66 -20.96
C ALA A 169 -4.34 29.16 -20.61
N ALA A 170 -3.19 28.49 -20.49
CA ALA A 170 -3.13 27.09 -20.07
C ALA A 170 -3.55 26.92 -18.60
N MET A 171 -3.11 27.83 -17.71
CA MET A 171 -3.52 27.84 -16.31
C MET A 171 -5.03 28.05 -16.16
N GLU A 172 -5.63 28.99 -16.91
CA GLU A 172 -7.08 29.23 -16.90
C GLU A 172 -7.87 27.98 -17.31
N SER A 173 -7.44 27.33 -18.41
CA SER A 173 -8.04 26.08 -18.88
C SER A 173 -7.95 24.98 -17.82
N ASN A 174 -6.77 24.81 -17.22
CA ASN A 174 -6.55 23.80 -16.18
C ASN A 174 -7.41 24.08 -14.94
N VAL A 175 -7.50 25.34 -14.48
CA VAL A 175 -8.33 25.72 -13.33
C VAL A 175 -9.81 25.45 -13.59
N LYS A 176 -10.28 25.62 -14.83
CA LYS A 176 -11.65 25.27 -15.19
C LYS A 176 -11.89 23.76 -15.01
N VAL A 177 -10.98 22.91 -15.51
CA VAL A 177 -11.06 21.45 -15.34
C VAL A 177 -10.99 21.09 -13.84
N GLN A 178 -10.04 21.64 -13.10
CA GLN A 178 -9.90 21.41 -11.66
C GLN A 178 -11.19 21.69 -10.88
N ARG A 179 -11.85 22.82 -11.17
CA ARG A 179 -13.12 23.18 -10.54
C ARG A 179 -14.26 22.25 -10.96
N GLN A 180 -14.30 21.81 -12.23
CA GLN A 180 -15.28 20.84 -12.72
C GLN A 180 -15.16 19.49 -11.99
N GLU A 181 -13.92 19.07 -11.71
CA GLU A 181 -13.62 17.84 -10.96
C GLU A 181 -13.80 17.99 -9.44
N GLY A 182 -14.06 19.21 -8.95
CA GLY A 182 -14.39 19.50 -7.55
C GLY A 182 -13.25 20.09 -6.71
N ALA A 183 -12.07 20.32 -7.28
CA ALA A 183 -10.95 20.94 -6.57
C ALA A 183 -11.25 22.41 -6.21
N LYS A 184 -10.86 22.81 -4.99
CA LYS A 184 -11.10 24.14 -4.44
C LYS A 184 -9.93 25.07 -4.76
N VAL A 185 -9.90 25.57 -5.99
CA VAL A 185 -8.81 26.41 -6.49
C VAL A 185 -9.27 27.85 -6.78
N SER A 186 -8.46 28.81 -6.35
CA SER A 186 -8.65 30.24 -6.61
C SER A 186 -7.62 30.72 -7.61
N LEU A 187 -8.09 31.22 -8.75
CA LEU A 187 -7.28 31.97 -9.70
C LEU A 187 -7.18 33.42 -9.20
N MET A 188 -5.97 33.96 -9.18
CA MET A 188 -5.65 35.28 -8.64
C MET A 188 -4.89 36.10 -9.67
N SER A 189 -5.23 37.39 -9.75
CA SER A 189 -4.41 38.38 -10.45
C SER A 189 -3.12 38.69 -9.65
N PRO A 190 -2.12 39.33 -10.26
CA PRO A 190 -0.90 39.74 -9.56
C PRO A 190 -1.16 40.65 -8.35
N ASP A 191 -2.17 41.52 -8.43
CA ASP A 191 -2.54 42.39 -7.31
C ASP A 191 -3.22 41.62 -6.17
N GLN A 192 -4.10 40.66 -6.49
CA GLN A 192 -4.68 39.77 -5.49
C GLN A 192 -3.60 38.92 -4.81
N LEU A 193 -2.63 38.45 -5.59
CA LEU A 193 -1.48 37.70 -5.09
C LEU A 193 -0.65 38.55 -4.11
N ARG A 194 -0.32 39.79 -4.48
CA ARG A 194 0.44 40.75 -3.64
C ARG A 194 -0.30 41.08 -2.36
N ASN A 195 -1.62 41.25 -2.41
CA ASN A 195 -2.44 41.51 -1.24
C ASN A 195 -2.46 40.32 -0.28
N LYS A 196 -2.52 39.09 -0.81
CA LYS A 196 -2.58 37.87 0.00
C LYS A 196 -1.20 37.47 0.54
N PHE A 197 -0.16 37.62 -0.26
CA PHE A 197 1.22 37.27 0.06
C PHE A 197 2.16 38.46 -0.23
N PRO A 198 2.20 39.47 0.66
CA PRO A 198 2.97 40.71 0.43
C PRO A 198 4.47 40.51 0.24
N TRP A 199 5.01 39.35 0.63
CA TRP A 199 6.43 38.99 0.50
C TRP A 199 6.79 38.38 -0.86
N ILE A 200 5.84 38.11 -1.75
CA ILE A 200 6.10 37.56 -3.09
C ILE A 200 6.39 38.68 -4.09
N ASN A 201 7.47 38.53 -4.88
CA ASN A 201 7.68 39.34 -6.07
C ASN A 201 6.76 38.84 -7.19
N THR A 202 5.91 39.72 -7.73
CA THR A 202 4.96 39.39 -8.79
C THR A 202 5.45 39.82 -10.17
N GLU A 203 6.68 40.30 -10.31
CA GLU A 203 7.26 40.65 -11.60
C GLU A 203 7.27 39.43 -12.53
N GLY A 204 6.74 39.60 -13.75
CA GLY A 204 6.61 38.50 -14.72
C GLY A 204 5.52 37.47 -14.42
N VAL A 205 4.76 37.64 -13.35
CA VAL A 205 3.58 36.80 -13.03
C VAL A 205 2.35 37.40 -13.69
N ALA A 206 1.69 36.65 -14.56
CA ALA A 206 0.44 37.04 -15.20
C ALA A 206 -0.78 36.54 -14.39
N LEU A 207 -0.71 35.31 -13.89
CA LEU A 207 -1.76 34.67 -13.09
C LEU A 207 -1.15 33.78 -12.02
N ALA A 208 -1.91 33.55 -10.95
CA ALA A 208 -1.59 32.57 -9.93
C ALA A 208 -2.78 31.68 -9.60
N SER A 209 -2.56 30.38 -9.43
CA SER A 209 -3.56 29.44 -8.95
C SER A 209 -3.19 28.98 -7.55
N TYR A 210 -4.13 29.12 -6.60
CA TYR A 210 -3.95 28.76 -5.21
C TYR A 210 -5.01 27.75 -4.78
N GLY A 211 -4.59 26.57 -4.33
CA GLY A 211 -5.51 25.60 -3.74
C GLY A 211 -5.84 25.97 -2.30
N MET A 212 -7.15 26.07 -2.04
CA MET A 212 -7.70 26.58 -0.78
C MET A 212 -7.99 25.46 0.22
N GLU A 213 -8.27 24.24 -0.27
CA GLU A 213 -8.61 23.07 0.53
C GLU A 213 -7.92 21.82 -0.05
N ASP A 214 -7.76 20.79 0.77
CA ASP A 214 -7.24 19.48 0.35
C ASP A 214 -5.85 19.51 -0.30
N GLU A 215 -5.07 20.54 0.05
CA GLU A 215 -3.69 20.77 -0.40
C GLU A 215 -2.79 21.20 0.77
N GLY A 216 -1.49 20.98 0.62
CA GLY A 216 -0.50 21.28 1.64
C GLY A 216 0.61 20.23 1.67
N TRP A 217 1.08 19.87 2.86
CA TRP A 217 2.06 18.78 3.00
C TRP A 217 1.86 17.98 4.29
N PHE A 218 2.47 16.80 4.35
CA PHE A 218 2.47 15.92 5.51
C PHE A 218 3.83 15.24 5.63
N ASP A 219 4.06 14.51 6.73
CA ASP A 219 5.24 13.66 6.90
C ASP A 219 5.06 12.32 6.17
N PRO A 220 5.79 12.06 5.05
CA PRO A 220 5.68 10.81 4.31
C PRO A 220 6.12 9.58 5.10
N TRP A 221 7.05 9.76 6.05
CA TRP A 221 7.52 8.69 6.91
C TRP A 221 6.41 8.22 7.84
N CYS A 222 5.66 9.15 8.43
CA CYS A 222 4.49 8.84 9.24
C CYS A 222 3.47 8.01 8.45
N LEU A 223 3.15 8.39 7.20
CA LEU A 223 2.23 7.63 6.36
C LEU A 223 2.75 6.22 6.05
N LEU A 224 4.02 6.10 5.65
CA LEU A 224 4.66 4.83 5.33
C LEU A 224 4.59 3.87 6.53
N GLN A 225 4.99 4.35 7.72
CA GLN A 225 5.00 3.55 8.94
C GLN A 225 3.57 3.22 9.42
N GLY A 226 2.62 4.13 9.24
CA GLY A 226 1.20 3.91 9.51
C GLY A 226 0.62 2.79 8.64
N LEU A 227 0.86 2.85 7.33
CA LEU A 227 0.47 1.79 6.39
C LEU A 227 1.13 0.46 6.75
N ARG A 228 2.44 0.45 6.99
CA ARG A 228 3.20 -0.76 7.36
C ARG A 228 2.60 -1.43 8.60
N ARG A 229 2.38 -0.66 9.67
CA ARG A 229 1.77 -1.16 10.90
C ARG A 229 0.35 -1.70 10.65
N LYS A 230 -0.45 -0.98 9.86
CA LYS A 230 -1.81 -1.42 9.54
C LYS A 230 -1.80 -2.75 8.78
N VAL A 231 -1.02 -2.88 7.72
CA VAL A 231 -1.02 -4.13 6.93
C VAL A 231 -0.47 -5.31 7.71
N GLN A 232 0.52 -5.09 8.58
CA GLN A 232 1.00 -6.12 9.52
C GLN A 232 -0.11 -6.59 10.46
N SER A 233 -0.92 -5.66 11.01
CA SER A 233 -2.08 -6.01 11.85
C SER A 233 -3.16 -6.83 11.11
N LEU A 234 -3.21 -6.68 9.78
CA LEU A 234 -4.09 -7.43 8.89
C LEU A 234 -3.50 -8.80 8.47
N GLY A 235 -2.28 -9.12 8.90
CA GLY A 235 -1.61 -10.39 8.62
C GLY A 235 -0.84 -10.43 7.30
N VAL A 236 -0.45 -9.27 6.75
CA VAL A 236 0.49 -9.22 5.61
C VAL A 236 1.88 -9.63 6.07
N LEU A 237 2.51 -10.52 5.30
CA LEU A 237 3.86 -11.02 5.54
C LEU A 237 4.89 -10.07 4.94
N PHE A 238 6.06 -9.98 5.57
CA PHE A 238 7.15 -9.13 5.13
C PHE A 238 8.43 -9.94 5.02
N CYS A 239 9.17 -9.71 3.96
CA CYS A 239 10.49 -10.30 3.75
C CYS A 239 11.47 -9.20 3.39
N GLN A 240 12.59 -9.13 4.12
CA GLN A 240 13.73 -8.33 3.68
C GLN A 240 14.48 -9.11 2.60
N GLY A 241 14.44 -8.63 1.36
CA GLY A 241 15.11 -9.32 0.27
C GLY A 241 14.93 -8.64 -1.07
N GLU A 242 15.68 -9.12 -2.04
CA GLU A 242 15.65 -8.64 -3.41
C GLU A 242 15.01 -9.70 -4.31
N VAL A 243 14.01 -9.32 -5.09
CA VAL A 243 13.48 -10.19 -6.14
C VAL A 243 14.43 -10.20 -7.31
N THR A 244 15.01 -11.37 -7.61
CA THR A 244 16.06 -11.52 -8.63
C THR A 244 15.61 -12.32 -9.84
N ARG A 245 14.51 -13.09 -9.74
CA ARG A 245 14.03 -13.93 -10.84
C ARG A 245 12.54 -14.25 -10.70
N PHE A 246 11.89 -14.44 -11.85
CA PHE A 246 10.59 -15.06 -11.96
C PHE A 246 10.69 -16.40 -12.69
N VAL A 247 9.99 -17.42 -12.19
CA VAL A 247 9.78 -18.67 -12.93
C VAL A 247 8.40 -18.62 -13.55
N SER A 248 8.32 -18.96 -14.83
CA SER A 248 7.08 -18.91 -15.59
C SER A 248 6.83 -20.21 -16.33
N SER A 249 5.56 -20.60 -16.39
CA SER A 249 5.08 -21.62 -17.31
C SER A 249 4.56 -20.96 -18.59
N SER A 250 4.59 -21.69 -19.69
CA SER A 250 4.05 -21.23 -20.97
C SER A 250 3.10 -22.27 -21.53
N GLN A 251 1.91 -21.83 -21.94
CA GLN A 251 0.91 -22.69 -22.55
C GLN A 251 0.47 -22.09 -23.89
N ARG A 252 0.50 -22.91 -24.95
CA ARG A 252 -0.04 -22.54 -26.25
C ARG A 252 -1.56 -22.73 -26.23
N MET A 253 -2.28 -21.69 -26.62
CA MET A 253 -3.73 -21.66 -26.74
C MET A 253 -4.11 -21.20 -28.14
N LEU A 254 -5.33 -21.52 -28.58
CA LEU A 254 -5.92 -20.99 -29.81
C LEU A 254 -6.99 -19.96 -29.42
N THR A 255 -7.05 -18.83 -30.12
CA THR A 255 -8.19 -17.91 -30.02
C THR A 255 -9.42 -18.51 -30.71
N THR A 256 -10.57 -17.85 -30.58
CA THR A 256 -11.80 -18.20 -31.31
C THR A 256 -11.63 -18.18 -32.83
N ASP A 257 -10.58 -17.53 -33.33
CA ASP A 257 -10.25 -17.39 -34.76
C ASP A 257 -9.08 -18.31 -35.17
N ASP A 258 -8.83 -19.39 -34.41
CA ASP A 258 -7.73 -20.35 -34.59
C ASP A 258 -6.32 -19.75 -34.58
N LYS A 259 -6.14 -18.55 -34.03
CA LYS A 259 -4.81 -17.94 -33.89
C LYS A 259 -4.10 -18.49 -32.66
N ALA A 260 -2.90 -19.01 -32.85
CA ALA A 260 -2.07 -19.47 -31.74
C ALA A 260 -1.55 -18.30 -30.90
N VAL A 261 -1.81 -18.32 -29.60
CA VAL A 261 -1.30 -17.39 -28.60
C VAL A 261 -0.56 -18.18 -27.53
N VAL A 262 0.59 -17.68 -27.08
CA VAL A 262 1.34 -18.26 -25.95
C VAL A 262 1.03 -17.46 -24.69
N LEU A 263 0.40 -18.10 -23.72
CA LEU A 263 0.15 -17.52 -22.41
C LEU A 263 1.33 -17.87 -21.49
N LYS A 264 2.09 -16.86 -21.10
CA LYS A 264 3.17 -16.97 -20.10
C LYS A 264 2.61 -16.56 -18.74
N ARG A 265 2.76 -17.41 -17.74
CA ARG A 265 2.29 -17.15 -16.37
C ARG A 265 3.44 -17.31 -15.39
N ILE A 266 3.71 -16.28 -14.59
CA ILE A 266 4.60 -16.37 -13.43
C ILE A 266 3.91 -17.21 -12.36
N HIS A 267 4.62 -18.19 -11.80
CA HIS A 267 4.12 -19.02 -10.69
C HIS A 267 5.08 -19.08 -9.49
N GLU A 268 6.28 -18.54 -9.60
CA GLU A 268 7.26 -18.51 -8.52
C GLU A 268 8.17 -17.29 -8.64
N VAL A 269 8.55 -16.75 -7.49
CA VAL A 269 9.48 -15.61 -7.34
C VAL A 269 10.70 -16.07 -6.55
N HIS A 270 11.90 -15.73 -7.00
CA HIS A 270 13.12 -15.98 -6.24
C HIS A 270 13.50 -14.72 -5.46
N VAL A 271 13.54 -14.85 -4.13
CA VAL A 271 13.92 -13.78 -3.21
C VAL A 271 15.34 -14.05 -2.71
N LYS A 272 16.28 -13.19 -3.07
CA LYS A 272 17.63 -13.20 -2.52
C LYS A 272 17.64 -12.49 -1.18
N MET A 273 18.04 -13.20 -0.12
CA MET A 273 18.14 -12.64 1.23
C MET A 273 19.39 -11.75 1.36
N ASP A 274 19.34 -10.78 2.27
CA ASP A 274 20.51 -9.95 2.57
C ASP A 274 21.68 -10.84 3.07
N ARG A 275 22.88 -10.57 2.56
CA ARG A 275 24.13 -11.32 2.88
C ARG A 275 24.07 -12.83 2.61
N SER A 276 23.09 -13.33 1.86
CA SER A 276 23.03 -14.72 1.40
C SER A 276 23.42 -14.84 -0.08
N LEU A 277 24.07 -15.95 -0.43
CA LEU A 277 24.28 -16.36 -1.82
C LEU A 277 23.11 -17.17 -2.37
N GLU A 278 22.23 -17.65 -1.49
CA GLU A 278 21.06 -18.46 -1.86
C GLU A 278 19.83 -17.58 -2.05
N TYR A 279 18.93 -18.04 -2.91
CA TYR A 279 17.59 -17.50 -3.04
C TYR A 279 16.60 -18.40 -2.31
N GLN A 280 15.48 -17.81 -1.90
CA GLN A 280 14.32 -18.50 -1.37
C GLN A 280 13.21 -18.46 -2.42
N PRO A 281 12.75 -19.61 -2.94
CA PRO A 281 11.62 -19.65 -3.85
C PRO A 281 10.32 -19.39 -3.10
N VAL A 282 9.44 -18.59 -3.69
CA VAL A 282 8.09 -18.32 -3.20
C VAL A 282 7.12 -18.59 -4.32
N GLU A 283 6.33 -19.65 -4.20
CA GLU A 283 5.25 -19.92 -5.14
C GLU A 283 4.14 -18.87 -4.99
N CYS A 284 3.62 -18.40 -6.12
CA CYS A 284 2.56 -17.39 -6.11
C CYS A 284 1.63 -17.43 -7.31
N ALA A 285 0.46 -16.80 -7.16
CA ALA A 285 -0.49 -16.65 -8.24
C ALA A 285 -0.35 -15.31 -8.98
N ILE A 286 0.00 -14.25 -8.25
CA ILE A 286 0.09 -12.88 -8.77
C ILE A 286 1.35 -12.20 -8.22
N VAL A 287 2.07 -11.51 -9.10
CA VAL A 287 3.15 -10.59 -8.72
C VAL A 287 2.72 -9.16 -9.02
N ILE A 288 2.88 -8.26 -8.06
CA ILE A 288 2.62 -6.83 -8.21
C ILE A 288 3.96 -6.10 -8.18
N ASN A 289 4.27 -5.41 -9.28
CA ASN A 289 5.46 -4.58 -9.39
C ASN A 289 5.19 -3.19 -8.79
N ALA A 290 5.66 -2.96 -7.57
CA ALA A 290 5.57 -1.70 -6.85
C ALA A 290 6.97 -1.16 -6.48
N ALA A 291 7.99 -1.50 -7.28
CA ALA A 291 9.39 -1.25 -6.98
C ALA A 291 9.86 0.18 -7.29
N GLY A 292 8.94 1.14 -7.35
CA GLY A 292 9.25 2.56 -7.59
C GLY A 292 10.12 2.77 -8.83
N ALA A 293 11.24 3.47 -8.67
CA ALA A 293 12.22 3.73 -9.74
C ALA A 293 12.85 2.46 -10.35
N TRP A 294 12.79 1.32 -9.65
CA TRP A 294 13.33 0.03 -10.11
C TRP A 294 12.29 -0.84 -10.81
N SER A 295 11.07 -0.33 -11.00
CA SER A 295 9.98 -1.10 -11.62
C SER A 295 10.35 -1.60 -13.02
N ALA A 296 11.13 -0.84 -13.80
CA ALA A 296 11.57 -1.31 -15.13
C ALA A 296 12.52 -2.51 -15.05
N GLN A 297 13.40 -2.55 -14.05
CA GLN A 297 14.30 -3.70 -13.83
C GLN A 297 13.51 -4.93 -13.44
N ILE A 298 12.54 -4.79 -12.52
CA ILE A 298 11.64 -5.88 -12.14
C ILE A 298 10.80 -6.35 -13.34
N ALA A 299 10.30 -5.44 -14.18
CA ALA A 299 9.55 -5.80 -15.38
C ALA A 299 10.43 -6.57 -16.40
N ALA A 300 11.70 -6.20 -16.54
CA ALA A 300 12.66 -6.90 -17.40
C ALA A 300 12.90 -8.35 -16.92
N LEU A 301 12.91 -8.62 -15.61
CA LEU A 301 12.98 -10.01 -15.08
C LEU A 301 11.82 -10.90 -15.57
N ALA A 302 10.68 -10.30 -15.94
CA ALA A 302 9.54 -11.02 -16.51
C ALA A 302 9.62 -11.14 -18.05
N GLY A 303 10.61 -10.52 -18.69
CA GLY A 303 10.79 -10.40 -20.14
C GLY A 303 10.04 -9.21 -20.77
N VAL A 304 9.57 -8.25 -19.96
CA VAL A 304 8.92 -7.04 -20.48
C VAL A 304 9.99 -6.07 -20.98
N GLY A 305 9.87 -5.65 -22.24
CA GLY A 305 10.83 -4.80 -22.93
C GLY A 305 11.90 -5.55 -23.73
N GLU A 306 11.83 -6.88 -23.81
CA GLU A 306 12.78 -7.74 -24.55
C GLU A 306 12.19 -8.33 -25.84
N GLY A 307 10.89 -8.14 -26.08
CA GLY A 307 10.20 -8.61 -27.29
C GLY A 307 10.39 -7.71 -28.52
N PRO A 308 9.77 -8.07 -29.67
CA PRO A 308 9.84 -7.27 -30.88
C PRO A 308 9.31 -5.84 -30.68
N PRO A 309 9.93 -4.81 -31.28
CA PRO A 309 9.45 -3.43 -31.19
C PRO A 309 7.98 -3.30 -31.63
N GLY A 310 7.22 -2.43 -30.93
CA GLY A 310 5.80 -2.22 -31.21
C GLY A 310 4.86 -3.29 -30.62
N THR A 311 5.39 -4.30 -29.93
CA THR A 311 4.59 -5.26 -29.14
C THR A 311 4.60 -4.89 -27.67
N LEU A 312 3.58 -5.29 -26.91
CA LEU A 312 3.54 -5.12 -25.45
C LEU A 312 4.78 -5.72 -24.76
N GLN A 313 5.29 -6.84 -25.29
CA GLN A 313 6.50 -7.49 -24.78
C GLN A 313 7.79 -6.74 -25.15
N GLY A 314 7.80 -5.97 -26.24
CA GLY A 314 8.94 -5.12 -26.63
C GLY A 314 8.89 -3.70 -26.06
N THR A 315 7.74 -3.26 -25.55
CA THR A 315 7.61 -1.95 -24.90
C THR A 315 8.25 -1.97 -23.51
N LYS A 316 9.39 -1.29 -23.37
CA LYS A 316 10.02 -1.07 -22.06
C LYS A 316 9.15 -0.20 -21.18
N LEU A 317 9.12 -0.50 -19.88
CA LEU A 317 8.51 0.37 -18.89
C LEU A 317 9.35 1.66 -18.77
N PRO A 318 8.77 2.86 -18.99
CA PRO A 318 9.52 4.11 -19.11
C PRO A 318 9.85 4.71 -17.72
N VAL A 319 10.45 3.92 -16.84
CA VAL A 319 10.80 4.31 -15.47
C VAL A 319 12.26 3.99 -15.23
N GLU A 320 13.06 5.00 -14.92
CA GLU A 320 14.48 4.84 -14.61
C GLU A 320 14.84 5.61 -13.34
N PRO A 321 15.73 5.07 -12.48
CA PRO A 321 16.27 5.83 -11.35
C PRO A 321 17.03 7.05 -11.86
N ARG A 322 16.57 8.24 -11.46
CA ARG A 322 17.32 9.49 -11.66
C ARG A 322 17.86 9.94 -10.32
N LYS A 323 19.15 10.28 -10.28
CA LYS A 323 19.71 11.00 -9.14
C LYS A 323 19.08 12.39 -9.11
N ARG A 324 18.74 12.86 -7.91
CA ARG A 324 18.45 14.27 -7.69
C ARG A 324 19.79 14.96 -7.82
N ASP A 325 20.04 15.62 -8.95
CA ASP A 325 21.23 16.47 -9.07
C ASP A 325 21.16 17.48 -7.92
N GLN A 326 22.26 17.62 -7.17
CA GLN A 326 22.35 18.63 -6.11
C GLN A 326 22.29 19.99 -6.80
N ALA A 327 21.12 20.61 -6.79
CA ALA A 327 20.92 22.00 -7.18
C ALA A 327 21.43 22.93 -6.06
#